data_AF-A0A0F8V6U0-F1
#
_entry.id   AF-A0A0F8V6U0-F1
#
_cell.length_a   1.000
_cell.length_b   1.000
_cell.length_c   1.000
_cell.angle_alpha   90.00
_cell.angle_beta   90.00
_cell.angle_gamma   90.00
#
_symmetry.space_group_name_H-M   'P 1'
#
loop_
_entity.id
_entity.type
_entity.pdbx_description
1 polymer ?
#
loop_
_entity_poly.entity_id
_entity_poly.type
_entity_poly.pdbx_seq_one_letter_code
_entity_poly.pdbx_strand_id
1 'polypeptide(L)'
;MVKDIEKQRMKAEKLSKALQNKRAAKIFDSVGDSYLKLGNYDLARDCYFSAARCSIKEEKFLIGLEFYRKAGNASLFNDQILKANDFYREAINYISKLRSTSYRNQKFVLFSSLSYLCLFIKGEQKEGLKLVKKIKKSVDDTYFKESPLIRLVSNLTMVTKEKNEKYVERIKKDFDNLKLREAEISLGKQALVIAKTISSLITELKLDKNVYTTNEIINLTLVIDSKPLLEISNQKFYNYKLNELKITKIRVTLSENLTLQKKPEIPQIIVIGKNKNIDLLIKSHFQMENSKIGPIMLSGELNSSLIFYYEISQQLKPNLISPPPSLDISIKTLRPPLIDQTFPLEILIENKSEGEALNLNIEVYFPEQIKLMRGTLKKQIYSLKPYERINWEINLKPAEAGDYIIKITSKFNDPDQNTIEEVKEFPLPIKL
;
A
#
# COMPACT_ATOMS: atom_id res chain seq x y z
N MET A 1 -24.89 -3.85 -47.83
CA MET A 1 -23.46 -4.09 -47.54
C MET A 1 -23.27 -5.14 -46.44
N VAL A 2 -23.85 -5.00 -45.24
CA VAL A 2 -23.71 -5.98 -44.12
C VAL A 2 -24.21 -7.39 -44.45
N LYS A 3 -25.38 -7.53 -45.11
CA LYS A 3 -25.94 -8.83 -45.53
C LYS A 3 -25.01 -9.63 -46.47
N ASP A 4 -24.17 -8.96 -47.24
CA ASP A 4 -23.22 -9.62 -48.15
C ASP A 4 -21.97 -10.12 -47.40
N ILE A 5 -21.49 -9.37 -46.40
CA ILE A 5 -20.38 -9.77 -45.53
C ILE A 5 -20.74 -11.04 -44.74
N GLU A 6 -21.96 -11.10 -44.19
CA GLU A 6 -22.43 -12.28 -43.45
C GLU A 6 -22.56 -13.52 -44.34
N LYS A 7 -23.07 -13.34 -45.58
CA LYS A 7 -23.12 -14.43 -46.57
C LYS A 7 -21.72 -14.94 -46.91
N GLN A 8 -20.74 -14.05 -47.05
CA GLN A 8 -19.34 -14.44 -47.26
C GLN A 8 -18.74 -15.15 -46.06
N ARG A 9 -19.07 -14.73 -44.82
CA ARG A 9 -18.67 -15.45 -43.60
C ARG A 9 -19.20 -16.88 -43.58
N MET A 10 -20.51 -17.06 -43.81
CA MET A 10 -21.13 -18.39 -43.86
C MET A 10 -20.52 -19.27 -44.96
N LYS A 11 -20.17 -18.68 -46.11
CA LYS A 11 -19.44 -19.38 -47.18
C LYS A 11 -18.06 -19.84 -46.71
N ALA A 12 -17.31 -19.00 -46.00
CA ALA A 12 -16.00 -19.36 -45.45
C ALA A 12 -16.11 -20.51 -44.43
N GLU A 13 -17.13 -20.49 -43.57
CA GLU A 13 -17.40 -21.57 -42.61
C GLU A 13 -17.69 -22.90 -43.31
N LYS A 14 -18.54 -22.90 -44.34
CA LYS A 14 -18.81 -24.10 -45.16
C LYS A 14 -17.54 -24.63 -45.81
N LEU A 15 -16.70 -23.75 -46.36
CA LEU A 15 -15.43 -24.13 -46.98
C LEU A 15 -14.44 -24.71 -45.95
N SER A 16 -14.37 -24.13 -44.75
CA SER A 16 -13.52 -24.65 -43.67
C SER A 16 -13.97 -26.04 -43.21
N LYS A 17 -15.29 -26.26 -43.06
CA LYS A 17 -15.87 -27.58 -42.75
C LYS A 17 -15.57 -28.61 -43.85
N ALA A 18 -15.57 -28.17 -45.10
CA ALA A 18 -15.19 -28.99 -46.26
C ALA A 18 -13.66 -29.14 -46.46
N LEU A 19 -12.86 -28.80 -45.45
CA LEU A 19 -11.38 -28.86 -45.46
C LEU A 19 -10.70 -28.01 -46.55
N GLN A 20 -11.42 -27.09 -47.19
CA GLN A 20 -10.85 -26.13 -48.15
C GLN A 20 -10.21 -24.93 -47.41
N ASN A 21 -9.30 -25.20 -46.46
CA ASN A 21 -8.84 -24.22 -45.49
C ASN A 21 -8.12 -23.03 -46.13
N LYS A 22 -7.33 -23.25 -47.19
CA LYS A 22 -6.63 -22.16 -47.91
C LYS A 22 -7.62 -21.12 -48.48
N ARG A 23 -8.74 -21.57 -49.04
CA ARG A 23 -9.78 -20.69 -49.58
C ARG A 23 -10.58 -20.05 -48.46
N ALA A 24 -10.95 -20.83 -47.44
CA ALA A 24 -11.66 -20.34 -46.27
C ALA A 24 -10.88 -19.22 -45.56
N ALA A 25 -9.57 -19.39 -45.34
CA ALA A 25 -8.71 -18.40 -44.68
C ALA A 25 -8.72 -17.04 -45.38
N LYS A 26 -8.62 -17.02 -46.72
CA LYS A 26 -8.66 -15.78 -47.51
C LYS A 26 -10.00 -15.04 -47.37
N ILE A 27 -11.11 -15.78 -47.39
CA ILE A 27 -12.44 -15.17 -47.25
C ILE A 27 -12.62 -14.67 -45.82
N PHE A 28 -12.24 -15.46 -44.81
CA PHE A 28 -12.28 -15.01 -43.42
C PHE A 28 -11.45 -13.76 -43.17
N ASP A 29 -10.26 -13.64 -43.76
CA ASP A 29 -9.42 -12.43 -43.65
C ASP A 29 -10.12 -11.21 -44.26
N SER A 30 -10.63 -11.33 -45.49
CA SER A 30 -11.34 -10.24 -46.18
C SER A 30 -12.62 -9.81 -45.45
N VAL A 31 -13.38 -10.78 -44.92
CA VAL A 31 -14.57 -10.53 -44.10
C VAL A 31 -14.16 -9.86 -42.78
N GLY A 32 -13.08 -10.31 -42.16
CA GLY A 32 -12.51 -9.71 -40.94
C GLY A 32 -12.14 -8.25 -41.15
N ASP A 33 -11.42 -7.92 -42.22
CA ASP A 33 -11.07 -6.55 -42.59
C ASP A 33 -12.33 -5.68 -42.84
N SER A 34 -13.39 -6.27 -43.40
CA SER A 34 -14.67 -5.57 -43.60
C SER A 34 -15.38 -5.28 -42.29
N TYR A 35 -15.43 -6.24 -41.36
CA TYR A 35 -15.99 -6.02 -40.02
C TYR A 35 -15.17 -5.02 -39.21
N LEU A 36 -13.85 -5.05 -39.33
CA LEU A 36 -12.95 -4.10 -38.66
C LEU A 36 -13.26 -2.66 -39.09
N LYS A 37 -13.42 -2.42 -40.40
CA LYS A 37 -13.79 -1.10 -40.95
C LYS A 37 -15.18 -0.63 -40.49
N LEU A 38 -16.08 -1.55 -40.20
CA LEU A 38 -17.42 -1.25 -39.68
C LEU A 38 -17.46 -1.08 -38.16
N GLY A 39 -16.33 -1.21 -37.46
CA GLY A 39 -16.29 -1.15 -35.99
C GLY A 39 -16.83 -2.40 -35.29
N ASN A 40 -17.13 -3.48 -36.03
CA ASN A 40 -17.62 -4.74 -35.48
C ASN A 40 -16.45 -5.62 -35.01
N TYR A 41 -15.76 -5.17 -33.96
CA TYR A 41 -14.49 -5.73 -33.51
C TYR A 41 -14.56 -7.19 -33.07
N ASP A 42 -15.64 -7.61 -32.39
CA ASP A 42 -15.84 -9.01 -31.98
C ASP A 42 -15.95 -9.95 -33.19
N LEU A 43 -16.72 -9.55 -34.21
CA LEU A 43 -16.87 -10.33 -35.44
C LEU A 43 -15.60 -10.35 -36.28
N ALA A 44 -14.88 -9.23 -36.34
CA ALA A 44 -13.58 -9.14 -36.98
C ALA A 44 -12.58 -10.11 -36.34
N ARG A 45 -12.47 -10.09 -35.00
CA ARG A 45 -11.66 -11.01 -34.20
C ARG A 45 -11.98 -12.46 -34.54
N ASP A 46 -13.25 -12.86 -34.51
CA ASP A 46 -13.65 -14.25 -34.75
C ASP A 46 -13.32 -14.71 -36.17
N CYS A 47 -13.45 -13.83 -37.16
CA CYS A 47 -13.05 -14.10 -38.54
C CYS A 47 -11.53 -14.27 -38.65
N TYR A 48 -10.72 -13.38 -38.07
CA TYR A 48 -9.26 -13.50 -38.08
C TYR A 48 -8.79 -14.76 -37.35
N PHE A 49 -9.39 -15.12 -36.21
CA PHE A 49 -9.06 -16.34 -35.51
C PHE A 49 -9.40 -17.59 -36.34
N SER A 50 -10.53 -17.58 -37.04
CA SER A 50 -10.90 -18.65 -37.97
C SER A 50 -9.93 -18.75 -39.15
N ALA A 51 -9.46 -17.61 -39.68
CA ALA A 51 -8.42 -17.55 -40.72
C ALA A 51 -7.08 -18.09 -40.22
N ALA A 52 -6.69 -17.76 -38.97
CA ALA A 52 -5.49 -18.28 -38.32
C ALA A 52 -5.55 -19.81 -38.24
N ARG A 53 -6.63 -20.36 -37.67
CA ARG A 53 -6.83 -21.81 -37.56
C ARG A 53 -6.77 -22.52 -38.91
N CYS A 54 -7.42 -21.97 -39.93
CA CYS A 54 -7.35 -22.50 -41.29
C CYS A 54 -5.91 -22.49 -41.84
N SER A 55 -5.16 -21.41 -41.63
CA SER A 55 -3.78 -21.29 -42.11
C SER A 55 -2.81 -22.22 -41.39
N ILE A 56 -3.01 -22.43 -40.09
CA ILE A 56 -2.21 -23.37 -39.28
C ILE A 56 -2.45 -24.81 -39.72
N LYS A 57 -3.69 -25.19 -40.06
CA LYS A 57 -4.01 -26.53 -40.63
C LYS A 57 -3.30 -26.79 -41.96
N GLU A 58 -3.06 -25.75 -42.74
CA GLU A 58 -2.32 -25.80 -44.01
C GLU A 58 -0.80 -25.62 -43.82
N GLU A 59 -0.31 -25.66 -42.58
CA GLU A 59 1.09 -25.43 -42.21
C GLU A 59 1.66 -24.08 -42.69
N LYS A 60 0.79 -23.11 -42.99
CA LYS A 60 1.17 -21.74 -43.35
C LYS A 60 1.36 -20.90 -42.08
N PHE A 61 2.31 -21.31 -41.24
CA PHE A 61 2.53 -20.74 -39.90
C PHE A 61 2.76 -19.22 -39.92
N LEU A 62 3.57 -18.69 -40.84
CA LEU A 62 3.83 -17.25 -40.90
C LEU A 62 2.56 -16.42 -41.13
N ILE A 63 1.67 -16.91 -42.00
CA ILE A 63 0.38 -16.27 -42.29
C ILE A 63 -0.58 -16.47 -41.11
N GLY A 64 -0.60 -17.66 -40.51
CA GLY A 64 -1.41 -17.92 -39.32
C GLY A 64 -1.07 -17.01 -38.13
N LEU A 65 0.23 -16.76 -37.89
CA LEU A 65 0.70 -15.82 -36.88
C LEU A 65 0.22 -14.39 -37.17
N GLU A 66 0.23 -13.98 -38.43
CA GLU A 66 -0.27 -12.67 -38.84
C GLU A 66 -1.77 -12.51 -38.55
N PHE A 67 -2.57 -13.56 -38.78
CA PHE A 67 -3.99 -13.56 -38.41
C PHE A 67 -4.22 -13.58 -36.90
N TYR A 68 -3.39 -14.27 -36.11
CA TYR A 68 -3.43 -14.15 -34.65
C TYR A 68 -3.16 -12.71 -34.18
N ARG A 69 -2.18 -12.03 -34.81
CA ARG A 69 -1.91 -10.61 -34.53
C ARG A 69 -3.11 -9.74 -34.86
N LYS A 70 -3.76 -9.94 -36.02
CA LYS A 70 -4.99 -9.21 -36.39
C LYS A 70 -6.13 -9.47 -35.39
N ALA A 71 -6.34 -10.71 -34.95
CA ALA A 71 -7.36 -11.07 -33.95
C ALA A 71 -7.09 -10.40 -32.58
N GLY A 72 -5.82 -10.38 -32.15
CA GLY A 72 -5.39 -9.66 -30.96
C GLY A 72 -5.68 -8.16 -31.07
N ASN A 73 -5.33 -7.54 -32.21
CA ASN A 73 -5.56 -6.11 -32.43
C ASN A 73 -7.05 -5.75 -32.50
N ALA A 74 -7.88 -6.59 -33.11
CA ALA A 74 -9.33 -6.43 -33.07
C ALA A 74 -9.86 -6.48 -31.63
N SER A 75 -9.31 -7.36 -30.79
CA SER A 75 -9.67 -7.42 -29.36
C SER A 75 -9.23 -6.17 -28.60
N LEU A 76 -8.06 -5.61 -28.93
CA LEU A 76 -7.58 -4.36 -28.33
C LEU A 76 -8.46 -3.15 -28.70
N PHE A 77 -8.96 -3.06 -29.94
CA PHE A 77 -9.89 -1.99 -30.33
C PHE A 77 -11.23 -2.03 -29.57
N ASN A 78 -11.57 -3.18 -28.99
CA ASN A 78 -12.76 -3.37 -28.16
C ASN A 78 -12.43 -3.39 -26.65
N ASP A 79 -11.24 -2.89 -26.25
CA ASP A 79 -10.73 -2.89 -24.87
C ASP A 79 -10.67 -4.29 -24.19
N GLN A 80 -10.72 -5.37 -24.97
CA GLN A 80 -10.65 -6.76 -24.49
C GLN A 80 -9.19 -7.22 -24.31
N ILE A 81 -8.46 -6.55 -23.41
CA ILE A 81 -7.00 -6.72 -23.23
C ILE A 81 -6.58 -8.17 -22.93
N LEU A 82 -7.33 -8.88 -22.07
CA LEU A 82 -7.00 -10.27 -21.73
C LEU A 82 -7.24 -11.22 -22.91
N LYS A 83 -8.29 -11.01 -23.70
CA LYS A 83 -8.50 -11.80 -24.93
C LYS A 83 -7.41 -11.53 -25.98
N ALA A 84 -6.94 -10.28 -26.09
CA ALA A 84 -5.80 -9.96 -26.95
C ALA A 84 -4.55 -10.73 -26.52
N ASN A 85 -4.28 -10.77 -25.21
CA ASN A 85 -3.19 -11.55 -24.62
C ASN A 85 -3.29 -13.05 -24.97
N ASP A 86 -4.49 -13.64 -24.93
CA ASP A 86 -4.69 -15.04 -25.28
C ASP A 86 -4.26 -15.33 -26.73
N PHE A 87 -4.63 -14.48 -27.69
CA PHE A 87 -4.19 -14.65 -29.08
C PHE A 87 -2.68 -14.47 -29.25
N TYR A 88 -2.07 -13.52 -28.55
CA TYR A 88 -0.62 -13.33 -28.61
C TYR A 88 0.13 -14.51 -28.00
N ARG A 89 -0.35 -15.07 -26.89
CA ARG A 89 0.22 -16.28 -26.27
C ARG A 89 0.03 -17.50 -27.15
N GLU A 90 -1.13 -17.65 -27.77
CA GLU A 90 -1.41 -18.76 -28.67
C GLU A 90 -0.52 -18.71 -29.92
N ALA A 91 -0.27 -17.51 -30.47
CA ALA A 91 0.67 -17.33 -31.57
C ALA A 91 2.08 -17.86 -31.23
N ILE A 92 2.56 -17.64 -30.00
CA ILE A 92 3.90 -18.09 -29.56
C ILE A 92 4.09 -19.60 -29.76
N ASN A 93 3.04 -20.41 -29.55
CA ASN A 93 3.08 -21.87 -29.66
C ASN A 93 3.43 -22.36 -31.09
N TYR A 94 3.22 -21.53 -32.11
CA TYR A 94 3.48 -21.88 -33.51
C TYR A 94 4.79 -21.32 -34.06
N ILE A 95 5.49 -20.46 -33.32
CA ILE A 95 6.70 -19.78 -33.82
C ILE A 95 7.84 -20.77 -34.07
N SER A 96 8.01 -21.78 -33.23
CA SER A 96 9.06 -22.81 -33.40
C SER A 96 8.96 -23.56 -34.73
N LYS A 97 7.77 -23.60 -35.35
CA LYS A 97 7.49 -24.25 -36.64
C LYS A 97 7.90 -23.40 -37.85
N LEU A 98 8.34 -22.16 -37.66
CA LEU A 98 8.90 -21.34 -38.74
C LEU A 98 10.31 -21.82 -39.11
N ARG A 99 10.59 -21.90 -40.41
CA ARG A 99 11.89 -22.38 -40.93
C ARG A 99 13.05 -21.41 -40.67
N SER A 100 12.80 -20.11 -40.73
CA SER A 100 13.86 -19.08 -40.62
C SER A 100 14.07 -18.65 -39.17
N THR A 101 15.32 -18.71 -38.71
CA THR A 101 15.73 -18.23 -37.38
C THR A 101 15.47 -16.73 -37.21
N SER A 102 15.72 -15.91 -38.24
CA SER A 102 15.46 -14.47 -38.17
C SER A 102 13.98 -14.18 -37.93
N TYR A 103 13.08 -14.84 -38.67
CA TYR A 103 11.64 -14.70 -38.45
C TYR A 103 11.20 -15.24 -37.08
N ARG A 104 11.79 -16.35 -36.61
CA ARG A 104 11.52 -16.88 -35.26
C ARG A 104 11.86 -15.85 -34.18
N ASN A 105 13.08 -15.32 -34.20
CA ASN A 105 13.56 -14.33 -33.25
C ASN A 105 12.64 -13.10 -33.22
N GLN A 106 12.31 -12.55 -34.40
CA GLN A 106 11.42 -11.41 -34.52
C GLN A 106 10.02 -11.68 -33.93
N LYS A 107 9.40 -12.82 -34.28
CA LYS A 107 8.05 -13.14 -33.83
C LYS A 107 8.00 -13.47 -32.35
N PHE A 108 9.01 -14.16 -31.81
CA PHE A 108 9.10 -14.46 -30.39
C PHE A 108 9.15 -13.17 -29.57
N VAL A 109 10.02 -12.23 -29.96
CA VAL A 109 10.12 -10.93 -29.28
C VAL A 109 8.83 -10.12 -29.43
N LEU A 110 8.25 -10.05 -30.63
CA LEU A 110 7.01 -9.32 -30.87
C LEU A 110 5.85 -9.81 -29.98
N PHE A 111 5.49 -11.08 -30.07
CA PHE A 111 4.33 -11.61 -29.36
C PHE A 111 4.53 -11.66 -27.84
N SER A 112 5.74 -11.96 -27.38
CA SER A 112 6.04 -11.91 -25.93
C SER A 112 5.96 -10.49 -25.37
N SER A 113 6.39 -9.48 -26.14
CA SER A 113 6.29 -8.07 -25.72
C SER A 113 4.85 -7.57 -25.73
N LEU A 114 4.05 -7.93 -26.75
CA LEU A 114 2.62 -7.59 -26.78
C LEU A 114 1.84 -8.26 -25.62
N SER A 115 2.14 -9.53 -25.35
CA SER A 115 1.59 -10.24 -24.19
C SER A 115 2.01 -9.58 -22.87
N TYR A 116 3.27 -9.19 -22.73
CA TYR A 116 3.75 -8.44 -21.57
C TYR A 116 2.97 -7.13 -21.39
N LEU A 117 2.78 -6.33 -22.44
CA LEU A 117 2.05 -5.06 -22.35
C LEU A 117 0.58 -5.25 -21.91
N CYS A 118 -0.09 -6.29 -22.41
CA CYS A 118 -1.45 -6.62 -21.99
C CYS A 118 -1.50 -6.96 -20.48
N LEU A 119 -0.58 -7.81 -20.03
CA LEU A 119 -0.49 -8.20 -18.62
C LEU A 119 -0.05 -7.03 -17.74
N PHE A 120 0.82 -6.16 -18.22
CA PHE A 120 1.26 -4.96 -17.51
C PHE A 120 0.08 -4.03 -17.20
N ILE A 121 -0.78 -3.76 -18.19
CA ILE A 121 -1.98 -2.93 -18.01
C ILE A 121 -2.99 -3.55 -17.04
N LYS A 122 -3.00 -4.88 -16.93
CA LYS A 122 -3.85 -5.62 -16.00
C LYS A 122 -3.18 -5.91 -14.66
N GLY A 123 -2.01 -5.32 -14.38
CA GLY A 123 -1.31 -5.50 -13.11
C GLY A 123 -0.58 -6.86 -12.97
N GLU A 124 -0.59 -7.70 -13.99
CA GLU A 124 0.02 -9.04 -14.01
C GLU A 124 1.46 -9.01 -14.58
N GLN A 125 2.15 -7.88 -14.43
CA GLN A 125 3.49 -7.65 -14.97
C GLN A 125 4.54 -8.72 -14.60
N LYS A 126 4.42 -9.35 -13.42
CA LYS A 126 5.31 -10.45 -13.01
C LYS A 126 5.14 -11.68 -13.91
N GLU A 127 3.93 -11.99 -14.33
CA GLU A 127 3.65 -13.11 -15.24
C GLU A 127 4.14 -12.81 -16.65
N GLY A 128 3.90 -11.59 -17.14
CA GLY A 128 4.44 -11.13 -18.41
C GLY A 128 5.97 -11.24 -18.44
N LEU A 129 6.64 -10.82 -17.36
CA LEU A 129 8.10 -10.91 -17.28
C LEU A 129 8.60 -12.36 -17.24
N LYS A 130 7.88 -13.27 -16.57
CA LYS A 130 8.19 -14.71 -16.61
C LYS A 130 8.13 -15.25 -18.04
N LEU A 131 7.12 -14.85 -18.81
CA LEU A 131 6.99 -15.24 -20.22
C LEU A 131 8.18 -14.71 -21.04
N VAL A 132 8.49 -13.42 -20.95
CA VAL A 132 9.63 -12.81 -21.67
C VAL A 132 10.95 -13.51 -21.34
N LYS A 133 11.19 -13.84 -20.05
CA LYS A 133 12.37 -14.60 -19.62
C LYS A 133 12.41 -16.02 -20.17
N LYS A 134 11.26 -16.70 -20.28
CA LYS A 134 11.17 -18.02 -20.90
C LYS A 134 11.53 -17.94 -22.39
N ILE A 135 11.00 -16.94 -23.09
CA ILE A 135 11.24 -16.74 -24.53
C ILE A 135 12.67 -16.35 -24.84
N LYS A 136 13.37 -15.63 -23.95
CA LYS A 136 14.80 -15.34 -24.11
C LYS A 136 15.63 -16.60 -24.43
N LYS A 137 15.30 -17.75 -23.84
CA LYS A 137 16.01 -19.03 -24.08
C LYS A 137 15.85 -19.57 -25.50
N SER A 138 14.89 -19.05 -26.27
CA SER A 138 14.53 -19.49 -27.62
C SER A 138 14.86 -18.46 -28.69
N VAL A 139 15.53 -17.36 -28.32
CA VAL A 139 15.91 -16.25 -29.19
C VAL A 139 17.41 -16.03 -29.07
N ASP A 140 18.05 -15.67 -30.18
CA ASP A 140 19.46 -15.24 -30.17
C ASP A 140 19.69 -14.11 -29.15
N ASP A 141 20.75 -14.22 -28.35
CA ASP A 141 21.01 -13.30 -27.24
C ASP A 141 21.31 -11.87 -27.73
N THR A 142 22.02 -11.72 -28.85
CA THR A 142 22.33 -10.40 -29.44
C THR A 142 21.05 -9.75 -29.94
N TYR A 143 20.26 -10.49 -30.72
CA TYR A 143 18.97 -10.03 -31.21
C TYR A 143 18.02 -9.62 -30.07
N PHE A 144 17.96 -10.42 -29.00
CA PHE A 144 17.10 -10.16 -27.86
C PHE A 144 17.50 -8.85 -27.15
N LYS A 145 18.79 -8.64 -26.91
CA LYS A 145 19.31 -7.44 -26.20
C LYS A 145 19.12 -6.16 -27.00
N GLU A 146 19.34 -6.22 -28.32
CA GLU A 146 19.28 -5.03 -29.18
C GLU A 146 17.83 -4.63 -29.55
N SER A 147 16.89 -5.55 -29.37
CA SER A 147 15.50 -5.30 -29.75
C SER A 147 14.87 -4.09 -29.04
N PRO A 148 14.30 -3.13 -29.79
CA PRO A 148 13.55 -2.00 -29.21
C PRO A 148 12.40 -2.42 -28.29
N LEU A 149 11.71 -3.53 -28.60
CA LEU A 149 10.58 -4.03 -27.81
C LEU A 149 11.04 -4.59 -26.46
N ILE A 150 12.19 -5.27 -26.41
CA ILE A 150 12.77 -5.74 -25.15
C ILE A 150 13.24 -4.56 -24.31
N ARG A 151 13.82 -3.52 -24.93
CA ARG A 151 14.16 -2.27 -24.24
C ARG A 151 12.93 -1.58 -23.65
N LEU A 152 11.81 -1.55 -24.37
CA LEU A 152 10.52 -1.08 -23.83
C LEU A 152 10.11 -1.86 -22.58
N VAL A 153 10.05 -3.19 -22.66
CA VAL A 153 9.71 -4.07 -21.53
C VAL A 153 10.63 -3.82 -20.32
N SER A 154 11.93 -3.72 -20.58
CA SER A 154 12.95 -3.45 -19.55
C SER A 154 12.74 -2.09 -18.90
N ASN A 155 12.58 -1.02 -19.67
CA ASN A 155 12.37 0.33 -19.14
C ASN A 155 11.06 0.42 -18.35
N LEU A 156 9.95 -0.18 -18.83
CA LEU A 156 8.70 -0.24 -18.08
C LEU A 156 8.90 -0.95 -16.73
N THR A 157 9.61 -2.07 -16.72
CA THR A 157 9.95 -2.79 -15.49
C THR A 157 10.77 -1.92 -14.54
N MET A 158 11.77 -1.19 -15.05
CA MET A 158 12.61 -0.32 -14.22
C MET A 158 11.83 0.86 -13.64
N VAL A 159 10.88 1.45 -14.38
CA VAL A 159 9.98 2.49 -13.83
C VAL A 159 9.22 1.95 -12.63
N THR A 160 8.65 0.75 -12.71
CA THR A 160 7.88 0.18 -11.58
C THR A 160 8.74 -0.09 -10.34
N LYS A 161 10.03 -0.37 -10.52
CA LYS A 161 10.96 -0.71 -9.43
C LYS A 161 11.64 0.51 -8.82
N GLU A 162 12.11 1.42 -9.67
CA GLU A 162 12.96 2.55 -9.26
C GLU A 162 12.19 3.87 -9.21
N LYS A 163 10.97 3.91 -9.77
CA LYS A 163 10.14 5.13 -9.90
C LYS A 163 10.85 6.30 -10.58
N ASN A 164 11.86 6.02 -11.39
CA ASN A 164 12.68 7.05 -12.02
C ASN A 164 12.12 7.45 -13.38
N GLU A 165 11.79 8.73 -13.53
CA GLU A 165 11.22 9.30 -14.74
C GLU A 165 12.15 9.20 -15.97
N LYS A 166 13.47 9.09 -15.79
CA LYS A 166 14.43 8.92 -16.89
C LYS A 166 14.09 7.73 -17.79
N TYR A 167 13.52 6.65 -17.25
CA TYR A 167 13.12 5.50 -18.05
C TYR A 167 11.86 5.78 -18.88
N VAL A 168 10.92 6.59 -18.37
CA VAL A 168 9.74 7.05 -19.13
C VAL A 168 10.18 7.89 -20.32
N GLU A 169 11.11 8.81 -20.11
CA GLU A 169 11.65 9.67 -21.18
C GLU A 169 12.43 8.88 -22.24
N ARG A 170 13.18 7.84 -21.85
CA ARG A 170 13.80 6.91 -22.80
C ARG A 170 12.75 6.19 -23.65
N ILE A 171 11.67 5.71 -23.04
CA ILE A 171 10.58 5.06 -23.78
C ILE A 171 9.97 6.01 -24.80
N LYS A 172 9.67 7.27 -24.41
CA LYS A 172 9.12 8.27 -25.34
C LYS A 172 10.01 8.50 -26.56
N LYS A 173 11.33 8.66 -26.35
CA LYS A 173 12.30 8.89 -27.43
C LYS A 173 12.39 7.72 -28.41
N ASP A 174 12.32 6.50 -27.89
CA ASP A 174 12.46 5.28 -28.70
C ASP A 174 11.12 4.76 -29.24
N PHE A 175 9.99 5.38 -28.89
CA PHE A 175 8.66 4.80 -29.11
C PHE A 175 8.33 4.60 -30.60
N ASP A 176 8.70 5.56 -31.44
CA ASP A 176 8.42 5.49 -32.89
C ASP A 176 9.25 4.39 -33.58
N ASN A 177 10.36 3.96 -32.98
CA ASN A 177 11.21 2.89 -33.49
C ASN A 177 10.64 1.47 -33.29
N LEU A 178 9.54 1.34 -32.54
CA LEU A 178 8.97 0.04 -32.15
C LEU A 178 8.23 -0.69 -33.28
N LYS A 179 7.91 -0.02 -34.40
CA LYS A 179 7.18 -0.58 -35.56
C LYS A 179 5.88 -1.31 -35.18
N LEU A 180 5.14 -0.73 -34.23
CA LEU A 180 3.84 -1.22 -33.75
C LEU A 180 2.70 -0.78 -34.67
N ARG A 181 1.59 -1.53 -34.65
CA ARG A 181 0.33 -1.15 -35.33
C ARG A 181 -0.50 -0.24 -34.44
N GLU A 182 -1.50 0.44 -35.01
CA GLU A 182 -2.38 1.38 -34.31
C GLU A 182 -2.90 0.87 -32.95
N ALA A 183 -3.53 -0.30 -32.90
CA ALA A 183 -4.02 -0.88 -31.65
C ALA A 183 -2.89 -1.18 -30.63
N GLU A 184 -1.73 -1.59 -31.12
CA GLU A 184 -0.56 -1.91 -30.30
C GLU A 184 0.14 -0.65 -29.80
N ILE A 185 0.12 0.43 -30.58
CA ILE A 185 0.55 1.77 -30.21
C ILE A 185 -0.31 2.26 -29.04
N SER A 186 -1.64 2.12 -29.14
CA SER A 186 -2.57 2.45 -28.06
C SER A 186 -2.24 1.66 -26.78
N LEU A 187 -2.05 0.35 -26.90
CA LEU A 187 -1.62 -0.52 -25.79
C LEU A 187 -0.29 -0.05 -25.17
N GLY A 188 0.72 0.24 -25.98
CA GLY A 188 2.02 0.73 -25.49
C GLY A 188 1.91 2.07 -24.77
N LYS A 189 1.07 2.98 -25.26
CA LYS A 189 0.81 4.28 -24.63
C LYS A 189 0.06 4.14 -23.31
N GLN A 190 -0.95 3.26 -23.22
CA GLN A 190 -1.65 2.95 -21.97
C GLN A 190 -0.68 2.37 -20.91
N ALA A 191 0.23 1.48 -21.31
CA ALA A 191 1.27 1.00 -20.40
C ALA A 191 2.20 2.14 -19.93
N LEU A 192 2.51 3.10 -20.81
CA LEU A 192 3.30 4.26 -20.44
C LEU A 192 2.56 5.24 -19.51
N VAL A 193 1.23 5.36 -19.65
CA VAL A 193 0.39 6.12 -18.70
C VAL A 193 0.58 5.57 -17.29
N ILE A 194 0.47 4.25 -17.11
CA ILE A 194 0.71 3.59 -15.82
C ILE A 194 2.13 3.88 -15.31
N ALA A 195 3.13 3.72 -16.17
CA ALA A 195 4.53 3.96 -15.80
C ALA A 195 4.75 5.42 -15.36
N LYS A 196 4.24 6.40 -16.11
CA LYS A 196 4.31 7.83 -15.78
C LYS A 196 3.58 8.12 -14.46
N THR A 197 2.43 7.49 -14.21
CA THR A 197 1.75 7.60 -12.92
C THR A 197 2.63 7.10 -11.79
N ILE A 198 3.26 5.94 -11.93
CA ILE A 198 4.12 5.36 -10.89
C ILE A 198 5.36 6.23 -10.63
N SER A 199 5.96 6.85 -11.65
CA SER A 199 7.13 7.71 -11.45
C SER A 199 6.81 9.10 -10.92
N SER A 200 5.62 9.64 -11.22
CA SER A 200 5.31 11.05 -10.94
C SER A 200 4.31 11.26 -9.79
N LEU A 201 3.65 10.21 -9.29
CA LEU A 201 2.79 10.33 -8.12
C LEU A 201 3.62 10.67 -6.87
N ILE A 202 3.28 11.76 -6.21
CA ILE A 202 3.93 12.22 -4.99
C ILE A 202 3.10 11.75 -3.79
N THR A 203 3.75 11.13 -2.82
CA THR A 203 3.12 10.64 -1.60
C THR A 203 3.94 11.02 -0.39
N GLU A 204 3.27 11.38 0.70
CA GLU A 204 3.90 11.75 1.96
C GLU A 204 3.13 11.11 3.13
N LEU A 205 3.87 10.62 4.13
CA LEU A 205 3.29 10.10 5.36
C LEU A 205 3.50 11.10 6.50
N LYS A 206 2.44 11.45 7.21
CA LYS A 206 2.46 12.38 8.36
C LYS A 206 1.88 11.72 9.59
N LEU A 207 2.56 11.91 10.71
CA LEU A 207 2.04 11.67 12.05
C LEU A 207 1.49 12.98 12.59
N ASP A 208 0.43 12.90 13.40
CA ASP A 208 -0.15 14.06 14.07
C ASP A 208 0.68 14.53 15.27
N LYS A 209 1.49 13.64 15.86
CA LYS A 209 2.37 13.92 17.00
C LYS A 209 3.76 13.31 16.81
N ASN A 210 4.72 13.82 17.56
CA ASN A 210 6.09 13.28 17.61
C ASN A 210 6.24 12.17 18.66
N VAL A 211 5.42 12.19 19.71
CA VAL A 211 5.47 11.25 20.85
C VAL A 211 4.05 10.79 21.15
N TYR A 212 3.91 9.50 21.42
CA TYR A 212 2.65 8.86 21.80
C TYR A 212 2.87 8.01 23.04
N THR A 213 1.87 7.97 23.92
CA THR A 213 1.79 6.93 24.95
C THR A 213 1.26 5.63 24.36
N THR A 214 1.55 4.48 24.98
CA THR A 214 1.07 3.18 24.50
C THR A 214 -0.46 3.04 24.44
N ASN A 215 -1.21 3.90 25.13
CA ASN A 215 -2.67 3.92 25.14
C ASN A 215 -3.28 4.86 24.08
N GLU A 216 -2.48 5.78 23.52
CA GLU A 216 -2.96 6.71 22.49
C GLU A 216 -3.14 6.04 21.12
N ILE A 217 -4.05 6.61 20.33
CA ILE A 217 -4.20 6.27 18.92
C ILE A 217 -3.20 7.10 18.12
N ILE A 218 -2.38 6.44 17.32
CA ILE A 218 -1.49 7.07 16.35
C ILE A 218 -2.31 7.39 15.11
N ASN A 219 -2.45 8.68 14.77
CA ASN A 219 -3.10 9.10 13.54
C ASN A 219 -2.04 9.25 12.44
N LEU A 220 -2.09 8.35 11.46
CA LEU A 220 -1.25 8.39 10.28
C LEU A 220 -2.04 8.94 9.09
N THR A 221 -1.66 10.09 8.58
CA THR A 221 -2.23 10.66 7.35
C THR A 221 -1.33 10.32 6.16
N LEU A 222 -1.87 9.58 5.20
CA LEU A 222 -1.29 9.42 3.87
C LEU A 222 -1.78 10.54 2.96
N VAL A 223 -0.88 11.42 2.55
CA VAL A 223 -1.12 12.47 1.57
C VAL A 223 -0.74 11.98 0.18
N ILE A 224 -1.66 12.05 -0.76
CA ILE A 224 -1.44 11.72 -2.17
C ILE A 224 -1.65 12.99 -3.00
N ASP A 225 -0.60 13.46 -3.67
CA ASP A 225 -0.66 14.59 -4.60
C ASP A 225 -0.65 14.08 -6.05
N SER A 226 -1.77 14.32 -6.75
CA SER A 226 -1.96 13.91 -8.15
C SER A 226 -1.72 15.03 -9.17
N LYS A 227 -1.29 16.23 -8.75
CA LYS A 227 -1.02 17.36 -9.65
C LYS A 227 -0.03 17.02 -10.78
N PRO A 228 1.08 16.30 -10.52
CA PRO A 228 2.01 15.95 -11.60
C PRO A 228 1.36 15.07 -12.69
N LEU A 229 0.26 14.38 -12.38
CA LEU A 229 -0.43 13.52 -13.34
C LEU A 229 -1.24 14.30 -14.38
N LEU A 230 -1.49 15.60 -14.18
CA LEU A 230 -2.14 16.46 -15.17
C LEU A 230 -1.35 16.51 -16.49
N GLU A 231 -0.03 16.33 -16.43
CA GLU A 231 0.84 16.28 -17.61
C GLU A 231 0.40 15.20 -18.60
N ILE A 232 -0.09 14.04 -18.12
CA ILE A 232 -0.55 12.94 -18.97
C ILE A 232 -1.70 13.41 -19.87
N SER A 233 -2.65 14.13 -19.30
CA SER A 233 -3.83 14.65 -20.01
C SER A 233 -3.48 15.82 -20.94
N ASN A 234 -2.42 16.58 -20.63
CA ASN A 234 -1.99 17.74 -21.41
C ASN A 234 -1.07 17.38 -22.59
N GLN A 235 -0.34 16.26 -22.50
CA GLN A 235 0.60 15.84 -23.55
C GLN A 235 -0.08 15.00 -24.64
N LYS A 236 -0.07 15.54 -25.88
CA LYS A 236 -0.58 14.85 -27.08
C LYS A 236 0.04 13.47 -27.30
N PHE A 237 1.28 13.25 -26.83
CA PHE A 237 1.98 11.97 -26.98
C PHE A 237 1.15 10.79 -26.45
N TYR A 238 0.59 10.91 -25.24
CA TYR A 238 -0.14 9.81 -24.60
C TYR A 238 -1.47 9.53 -25.29
N ASN A 239 -2.11 10.55 -25.89
CA ASN A 239 -3.46 10.47 -26.43
C ASN A 239 -4.45 9.81 -25.43
N TYR A 240 -4.32 10.16 -24.16
CA TYR A 240 -5.07 9.56 -23.06
C TYR A 240 -5.47 10.63 -22.06
N LYS A 241 -6.78 10.76 -21.80
CA LYS A 241 -7.30 11.74 -20.85
C LYS A 241 -7.47 11.07 -19.49
N LEU A 242 -6.54 11.31 -18.57
CA LEU A 242 -6.59 10.79 -17.21
C LEU A 242 -7.46 11.72 -16.33
N ASN A 243 -8.60 11.22 -15.86
CA ASN A 243 -9.58 12.00 -15.09
C ASN A 243 -9.57 11.62 -13.60
N GLU A 244 -9.41 10.34 -13.32
CA GLU A 244 -9.47 9.80 -11.96
C GLU A 244 -8.42 8.73 -11.71
N LEU A 245 -7.98 8.69 -10.44
CA LEU A 245 -7.19 7.63 -9.86
C LEU A 245 -7.99 7.05 -8.69
N LYS A 246 -8.32 5.77 -8.77
CA LYS A 246 -9.13 5.06 -7.78
C LYS A 246 -8.26 4.09 -7.00
N ILE A 247 -8.06 4.33 -5.71
CA ILE A 247 -7.38 3.40 -4.82
C ILE A 247 -8.38 2.34 -4.36
N THR A 248 -8.12 1.09 -4.72
CA THR A 248 -8.97 -0.08 -4.43
C THR A 248 -8.40 -0.97 -3.34
N LYS A 249 -7.15 -0.74 -2.92
CA LYS A 249 -6.54 -1.45 -1.79
C LYS A 249 -5.40 -0.66 -1.18
N ILE A 250 -5.33 -0.68 0.15
CA ILE A 250 -4.21 -0.16 0.93
C ILE A 250 -3.73 -1.27 1.86
N ARG A 251 -2.43 -1.55 1.83
CA ARG A 251 -1.78 -2.46 2.78
C ARG A 251 -0.66 -1.71 3.47
N VAL A 252 -0.65 -1.73 4.79
CA VAL A 252 0.40 -1.12 5.60
C VAL A 252 1.13 -2.24 6.33
N THR A 253 2.46 -2.24 6.25
CA THR A 253 3.28 -3.09 7.11
C THR A 253 3.47 -2.38 8.45
N LEU A 254 3.20 -3.08 9.54
CA LEU A 254 3.31 -2.57 10.91
C LEU A 254 4.23 -3.50 11.71
N SER A 255 4.96 -2.94 12.67
CA SER A 255 5.64 -3.72 13.71
C SER A 255 4.65 -4.54 14.53
N GLU A 256 5.12 -5.61 15.18
CA GLU A 256 4.30 -6.55 15.96
C GLU A 256 3.53 -5.90 17.11
N ASN A 257 4.05 -4.79 17.65
CA ASN A 257 3.42 -4.04 18.73
C ASN A 257 2.35 -3.05 18.25
N LEU A 258 2.11 -2.94 16.95
CA LEU A 258 1.17 -2.01 16.33
C LEU A 258 0.08 -2.76 15.56
N THR A 259 -1.16 -2.31 15.69
CA THR A 259 -2.27 -2.82 14.88
C THR A 259 -3.08 -1.71 14.27
N LEU A 260 -3.65 -1.98 13.09
CA LEU A 260 -4.57 -1.05 12.45
C LEU A 260 -5.95 -1.19 13.10
N GLN A 261 -6.37 -0.19 13.84
CA GLN A 261 -7.64 -0.21 14.58
C GLN A 261 -8.84 -0.11 13.63
N LYS A 262 -8.74 0.75 12.61
CA LYS A 262 -9.76 0.91 11.58
C LYS A 262 -9.12 0.89 10.19
N LYS A 263 -9.63 0.02 9.32
CA LYS A 263 -9.23 0.01 7.90
C LYS A 263 -9.80 1.27 7.22
N PRO A 264 -9.03 1.94 6.36
CA PRO A 264 -9.56 3.05 5.57
C PRO A 264 -10.72 2.56 4.69
N GLU A 265 -11.71 3.41 4.49
CA GLU A 265 -12.82 3.11 3.58
C GLU A 265 -12.28 3.06 2.15
N ILE A 266 -12.71 2.06 1.38
CA ILE A 266 -12.25 1.81 0.01
C ILE A 266 -13.47 1.48 -0.85
N PRO A 267 -13.56 1.96 -2.11
CA PRO A 267 -12.51 2.68 -2.84
C PRO A 267 -12.38 4.17 -2.49
N GLN A 268 -11.16 4.70 -2.58
CA GLN A 268 -10.90 6.15 -2.50
C GLN A 268 -10.68 6.71 -3.91
N ILE A 269 -11.53 7.64 -4.32
CA ILE A 269 -11.43 8.29 -5.65
C ILE A 269 -10.69 9.62 -5.51
N ILE A 270 -9.66 9.79 -6.34
CA ILE A 270 -8.83 10.99 -6.44
C ILE A 270 -9.05 11.59 -7.83
N VAL A 271 -9.65 12.77 -7.87
CA VAL A 271 -9.74 13.57 -9.10
C VAL A 271 -8.35 14.10 -9.42
N ILE A 272 -7.90 13.89 -10.65
CA ILE A 272 -6.56 14.26 -11.08
C ILE A 272 -6.36 15.77 -10.97
N GLY A 273 -5.21 16.20 -10.47
CA GLY A 273 -4.92 17.60 -10.17
C GLY A 273 -5.23 18.01 -8.73
N LYS A 274 -5.82 17.12 -7.91
CA LYS A 274 -6.13 17.39 -6.51
C LYS A 274 -5.27 16.55 -5.56
N ASN A 275 -5.21 17.00 -4.32
CA ASN A 275 -4.60 16.27 -3.22
C ASN A 275 -5.69 15.49 -2.49
N LYS A 276 -5.34 14.32 -1.97
CA LYS A 276 -6.23 13.51 -1.14
C LYS A 276 -5.49 13.06 0.11
N ASN A 277 -6.12 13.24 1.25
CA ASN A 277 -5.67 12.71 2.52
C ASN A 277 -6.46 11.43 2.82
N ILE A 278 -5.75 10.41 3.27
CA ILE A 278 -6.32 9.14 3.71
C ILE A 278 -5.77 8.86 5.11
N ASP A 279 -6.66 8.86 6.10
CA ASP A 279 -6.27 8.67 7.49
C ASP A 279 -6.33 7.19 7.88
N LEU A 280 -5.31 6.75 8.61
CA LEU A 280 -5.18 5.43 9.18
C LEU A 280 -5.00 5.55 10.68
N LEU A 281 -5.83 4.82 11.43
CA LEU A 281 -5.79 4.80 12.90
C LEU A 281 -5.02 3.55 13.35
N ILE A 282 -3.91 3.77 14.05
CA ILE A 282 -3.01 2.71 14.51
C ILE A 282 -2.99 2.72 16.04
N LYS A 283 -3.09 1.55 16.65
CA LYS A 283 -3.01 1.38 18.11
C LYS A 283 -1.74 0.61 18.47
N SER A 284 -1.03 1.10 19.49
CA SER A 284 0.05 0.35 20.14
C SER A 284 -0.47 -0.57 21.23
N HIS A 285 0.17 -1.72 21.40
CA HIS A 285 -0.15 -2.70 22.43
C HIS A 285 0.88 -2.75 23.56
N PHE A 286 2.14 -2.51 23.23
CA PHE A 286 3.25 -2.48 24.17
C PHE A 286 4.37 -1.61 23.60
N GLN A 287 5.24 -1.14 24.48
CA GLN A 287 6.39 -0.34 24.10
C GLN A 287 7.43 -1.21 23.39
N MET A 288 8.03 -0.66 22.34
CA MET A 288 9.10 -1.30 21.60
C MET A 288 10.00 -0.24 20.99
N GLU A 289 11.31 -0.30 21.25
CA GLU A 289 12.29 0.71 20.85
C GLU A 289 12.30 1.00 19.33
N ASN A 290 12.00 0.00 18.50
CA ASN A 290 12.04 0.09 17.05
C ASN A 290 10.68 -0.16 16.40
N SER A 291 9.64 0.48 16.93
CA SER A 291 8.32 0.52 16.31
C SER A 291 8.40 1.16 14.91
N LYS A 292 7.82 0.51 13.91
CA LYS A 292 7.84 0.95 12.51
C LYS A 292 6.45 0.91 11.89
N ILE A 293 6.15 1.95 11.12
CA ILE A 293 4.95 2.07 10.29
C ILE A 293 5.42 2.21 8.85
N GLY A 294 5.01 1.28 7.99
CA GLY A 294 5.39 1.20 6.59
C GLY A 294 6.32 0.01 6.28
N PRO A 295 6.58 -0.28 4.99
CA PRO A 295 6.09 0.44 3.81
C PRO A 295 4.57 0.31 3.59
N ILE A 296 4.01 1.21 2.78
CA ILE A 296 2.59 1.19 2.38
C ILE A 296 2.47 0.79 0.91
N MET A 297 1.68 -0.24 0.62
CA MET A 297 1.37 -0.67 -0.73
C MET A 297 -0.03 -0.21 -1.12
N LEU A 298 -0.12 0.56 -2.20
CA LEU A 298 -1.36 0.97 -2.84
C LEU A 298 -1.61 0.09 -4.07
N SER A 299 -2.86 -0.33 -4.24
CA SER A 299 -3.36 -0.90 -5.50
C SER A 299 -4.52 -0.06 -5.98
N GLY A 300 -4.58 0.21 -7.27
CA GLY A 300 -5.63 1.05 -7.81
C GLY A 300 -5.82 0.93 -9.32
N GLU A 301 -6.74 1.74 -9.80
CA GLU A 301 -7.16 1.80 -11.20
C GLU A 301 -7.09 3.25 -11.70
N LEU A 302 -6.70 3.43 -12.96
CA LEU A 302 -6.75 4.71 -13.67
C LEU A 302 -7.90 4.66 -14.68
N ASN A 303 -8.84 5.60 -14.58
CA ASN A 303 -10.10 5.61 -15.34
C ASN A 303 -10.77 4.21 -15.42
N SER A 304 -10.81 3.49 -14.31
CA SER A 304 -11.47 2.18 -14.17
C SER A 304 -10.92 1.02 -15.05
N SER A 305 -9.83 1.19 -15.79
CA SER A 305 -9.38 0.19 -16.80
C SER A 305 -7.92 -0.24 -16.70
N LEU A 306 -7.04 0.68 -16.27
CA LEU A 306 -5.60 0.44 -16.15
C LEU A 306 -5.25 0.19 -14.68
N ILE A 307 -4.69 -0.98 -14.37
CA ILE A 307 -4.36 -1.37 -12.99
C ILE A 307 -2.92 -0.96 -12.68
N PHE A 308 -2.71 -0.35 -11.52
CA PHE A 308 -1.37 0.01 -11.05
C PHE A 308 -1.12 -0.42 -9.60
N TYR A 309 0.15 -0.62 -9.29
CA TYR A 309 0.65 -0.87 -7.94
C TYR A 309 1.70 0.18 -7.60
N TYR A 310 1.62 0.74 -6.39
CA TYR A 310 2.50 1.80 -5.95
C TYR A 310 2.96 1.55 -4.51
N GLU A 311 4.28 1.46 -4.32
CA GLU A 311 4.90 1.21 -3.01
C GLU A 311 5.46 2.49 -2.41
N ILE A 312 4.96 2.93 -1.26
CA ILE A 312 5.55 4.01 -0.48
C ILE A 312 6.62 3.38 0.41
N SER A 313 7.89 3.57 0.04
CA SER A 313 9.04 2.98 0.75
C SER A 313 9.39 3.67 2.07
N GLN A 314 8.84 4.88 2.31
CA GLN A 314 9.01 5.62 3.55
C GLN A 314 8.54 4.77 4.73
N GLN A 315 9.39 4.66 5.75
CA GLN A 315 9.07 4.04 7.03
C GLN A 315 9.14 5.12 8.11
N LEU A 316 8.10 5.21 8.92
CA LEU A 316 8.05 6.11 10.06
C LEU A 316 8.33 5.32 11.34
N LYS A 317 9.00 5.96 12.30
CA LYS A 317 9.28 5.42 13.62
C LYS A 317 8.57 6.29 14.66
N PRO A 318 7.34 5.93 15.08
CA PRO A 318 6.68 6.67 16.15
C PRO A 318 7.48 6.50 17.44
N ASN A 319 7.64 7.58 18.20
CA ASN A 319 8.20 7.50 19.55
C ASN A 319 7.11 7.07 20.53
N LEU A 320 7.25 5.90 21.13
CA LEU A 320 6.32 5.33 22.09
C LEU A 320 6.90 5.39 23.50
N ILE A 321 6.19 6.05 24.40
CA ILE A 321 6.49 6.08 25.83
C ILE A 321 5.40 5.38 26.62
N SER A 322 5.72 4.95 27.83
CA SER A 322 4.70 4.47 28.74
C SER A 322 3.85 5.65 29.25
N PRO A 323 2.57 5.44 29.59
CA PRO A 323 1.78 6.51 30.20
C PRO A 323 2.44 6.97 31.50
N PRO A 324 2.61 8.28 31.74
CA PRO A 324 3.28 8.75 32.94
C PRO A 324 2.41 8.50 34.18
N PRO A 325 2.99 8.03 35.30
CA PRO A 325 2.27 7.91 36.56
C PRO A 325 1.96 9.27 37.20
N SER A 326 0.85 9.37 37.93
CA SER A 326 0.51 10.54 38.76
C SER A 326 -0.14 10.09 40.07
N LEU A 327 0.48 10.47 41.18
CA LEU A 327 0.05 10.09 42.52
C LEU A 327 -0.66 11.25 43.22
N ASP A 328 -1.86 10.97 43.70
CA ASP A 328 -2.54 11.82 44.66
C ASP A 328 -2.26 11.32 46.08
N ILE A 329 -1.94 12.24 46.98
CA ILE A 329 -1.66 11.90 48.38
C ILE A 329 -2.56 12.80 49.22
N SER A 330 -3.29 12.20 50.13
CA SER A 330 -4.13 12.91 51.09
C SER A 330 -3.94 12.35 52.48
N ILE A 331 -4.22 13.19 53.48
CA ILE A 331 -4.20 12.79 54.88
C ILE A 331 -5.58 13.00 55.51
N LYS A 332 -5.93 12.15 56.46
CA LYS A 332 -7.17 12.24 57.21
C LYS A 332 -6.93 11.88 58.68
N THR A 333 -7.30 12.77 59.58
CA THR A 333 -7.35 12.46 61.01
C THR A 333 -8.59 11.62 61.30
N LEU A 334 -8.40 10.41 61.82
CA LEU A 334 -9.50 9.50 62.15
C LEU A 334 -10.14 9.82 63.50
N ARG A 335 -9.40 10.52 64.36
CA ARG A 335 -9.89 11.13 65.60
C ARG A 335 -9.30 12.54 65.75
N PRO A 336 -9.97 13.45 66.47
CA PRO A 336 -9.44 14.78 66.72
C PRO A 336 -8.05 14.72 67.37
N PRO A 337 -7.05 15.46 66.85
CA PRO A 337 -5.74 15.57 67.48
C PRO A 337 -5.84 16.47 68.72
N LEU A 338 -5.80 15.86 69.89
CA LEU A 338 -5.82 16.54 71.19
C LEU A 338 -4.45 16.40 71.87
N ILE A 339 -4.06 17.43 72.63
CA ILE A 339 -2.81 17.42 73.40
C ILE A 339 -2.76 16.16 74.27
N ASP A 340 -1.59 15.54 74.31
CA ASP A 340 -1.30 14.36 75.11
C ASP A 340 -2.12 13.10 74.82
N GLN A 341 -2.98 13.12 73.80
CA GLN A 341 -3.76 11.96 73.37
C GLN A 341 -3.24 11.39 72.05
N THR A 342 -3.17 10.06 71.98
CA THR A 342 -2.83 9.37 70.74
C THR A 342 -4.01 9.43 69.77
N PHE A 343 -3.78 9.93 68.56
CA PHE A 343 -4.76 9.92 67.47
C PHE A 343 -4.22 9.16 66.24
N PRO A 344 -5.08 8.45 65.50
CA PRO A 344 -4.69 7.83 64.25
C PRO A 344 -4.79 8.82 63.09
N LEU A 345 -3.73 8.88 62.29
CA LEU A 345 -3.65 9.59 61.02
C LEU A 345 -3.61 8.56 59.87
N GLU A 346 -4.57 8.65 58.97
CA GLU A 346 -4.60 7.89 57.73
C GLU A 346 -3.94 8.70 56.62
N ILE A 347 -3.00 8.08 55.91
CA ILE A 347 -2.38 8.57 54.68
C ILE A 347 -2.93 7.70 53.55
N LEU A 348 -3.62 8.33 52.60
CA LEU A 348 -4.16 7.71 51.41
C LEU A 348 -3.31 8.11 50.22
N ILE A 349 -2.79 7.13 49.48
CA ILE A 349 -2.10 7.33 48.21
C ILE A 349 -2.92 6.69 47.11
N GLU A 350 -3.26 7.46 46.07
CA GLU A 350 -4.04 7.01 44.92
C GLU A 350 -3.23 7.25 43.65
N ASN A 351 -3.09 6.24 42.81
CA ASN A 351 -2.60 6.45 41.45
C ASN A 351 -3.79 6.80 40.55
N LYS A 352 -3.96 8.10 40.22
CA LYS A 352 -5.09 8.57 39.39
C LYS A 352 -4.79 8.53 37.90
N SER A 353 -3.64 7.99 37.51
CA SER A 353 -3.18 7.94 36.12
C SER A 353 -3.33 6.57 35.48
N GLU A 354 -3.06 6.52 34.18
CA GLU A 354 -2.95 5.28 33.41
C GLU A 354 -1.56 4.62 33.52
N GLY A 355 -0.59 5.31 34.11
CA GLY A 355 0.79 4.84 34.28
C GLY A 355 0.99 4.10 35.61
N GLU A 356 1.82 3.06 35.63
CA GLU A 356 2.19 2.35 36.85
C GLU A 356 3.33 3.08 37.57
N ALA A 357 3.23 3.26 38.90
CA ALA A 357 4.30 3.84 39.71
C ALA A 357 5.11 2.71 40.37
N LEU A 358 6.35 2.52 39.91
CA LEU A 358 7.25 1.45 40.35
C LEU A 358 8.16 1.91 41.49
N ASN A 359 8.53 1.00 42.40
CA ASN A 359 9.47 1.24 43.51
C ASN A 359 9.12 2.47 44.35
N LEU A 360 7.83 2.69 44.62
CA LEU A 360 7.33 3.83 45.36
C LEU A 360 7.80 3.80 46.82
N ASN A 361 8.63 4.77 47.17
CA ASN A 361 9.09 5.04 48.53
C ASN A 361 8.44 6.30 49.04
N ILE A 362 7.79 6.21 50.19
CA ILE A 362 7.12 7.32 50.84
C ILE A 362 7.76 7.54 52.20
N GLU A 363 8.13 8.78 52.47
CA GLU A 363 8.70 9.20 53.74
C GLU A 363 7.87 10.35 54.30
N VAL A 364 7.50 10.24 55.58
CA VAL A 364 6.66 11.22 56.27
C VAL A 364 7.49 11.88 57.35
N TYR A 365 7.48 13.21 57.34
CA TYR A 365 8.21 14.04 58.27
C TYR A 365 7.21 14.83 59.12
N PHE A 366 7.39 14.70 60.43
CA PHE A 366 6.64 15.42 61.44
C PHE A 366 7.52 16.48 62.12
N PRO A 367 6.94 17.61 62.55
CA PRO A 367 7.60 18.51 63.48
C PRO A 367 7.93 17.81 64.80
N GLU A 368 8.94 18.32 65.52
CA GLU A 368 9.43 17.73 66.78
C GLU A 368 8.36 17.65 67.88
N GLN A 369 7.32 18.50 67.80
CA GLN A 369 6.19 18.56 68.73
C GLN A 369 5.21 17.38 68.57
N ILE A 370 5.32 16.59 67.49
CA ILE A 370 4.44 15.46 67.20
C ILE A 370 5.25 14.17 67.26
N LYS A 371 4.98 13.34 68.26
CA LYS A 371 5.69 12.08 68.47
C LYS A 371 4.96 10.92 67.80
N LEU A 372 5.73 10.08 67.10
CA LEU A 372 5.23 8.81 66.58
C LEU A 372 5.07 7.81 67.73
N MET A 373 3.86 7.28 67.90
CA MET A 373 3.56 6.26 68.92
C MET A 373 3.55 4.85 68.34
N ARG A 374 2.98 4.67 67.13
CA ARG A 374 2.90 3.37 66.45
C ARG A 374 2.83 3.56 64.93
N GLY A 375 3.47 2.67 64.18
CA GLY A 375 3.55 2.72 62.72
C GLY A 375 4.98 2.95 62.26
N THR A 376 5.16 3.20 60.97
CA THR A 376 6.46 3.56 60.37
C THR A 376 6.39 4.98 59.81
N LEU A 377 7.54 5.65 59.66
CA LEU A 377 7.63 6.92 58.91
C LEU A 377 7.98 6.70 57.44
N LYS A 378 8.35 5.47 57.08
CA LYS A 378 8.71 5.06 55.73
C LYS A 378 7.80 3.91 55.28
N LYS A 379 7.36 3.97 54.04
CA LYS A 379 6.61 2.89 53.39
C LYS A 379 7.16 2.67 51.99
N GLN A 380 7.58 1.44 51.71
CA GLN A 380 8.01 1.00 50.40
C GLN A 380 6.91 0.15 49.77
N ILE A 381 6.56 0.47 48.55
CA ILE A 381 5.55 -0.20 47.74
C ILE A 381 6.24 -0.61 46.44
N TYR A 382 6.23 -1.91 46.12
CA TYR A 382 6.90 -2.41 44.93
C TYR A 382 6.32 -1.80 43.66
N SER A 383 4.99 -1.72 43.59
CA SER A 383 4.28 -1.05 42.51
C SER A 383 2.89 -0.60 42.98
N LEU A 384 2.45 0.55 42.49
CA LEU A 384 1.07 1.02 42.58
C LEU A 384 0.47 1.12 41.18
N LYS A 385 -0.44 0.19 40.85
CA LYS A 385 -1.03 0.06 39.51
C LYS A 385 -1.95 1.24 39.16
N PRO A 386 -2.27 1.43 37.88
CA PRO A 386 -3.26 2.42 37.45
C PRO A 386 -4.56 2.28 38.23
N TYR A 387 -5.05 3.39 38.77
CA TYR A 387 -6.29 3.47 39.56
C TYR A 387 -6.31 2.64 40.86
N GLU A 388 -5.13 2.21 41.33
CA GLU A 388 -4.98 1.55 42.62
C GLU A 388 -4.80 2.58 43.75
N ARG A 389 -5.21 2.19 44.96
CA ARG A 389 -5.05 3.00 46.16
C ARG A 389 -4.48 2.19 47.31
N ILE A 390 -3.70 2.85 48.15
CA ILE A 390 -3.16 2.28 49.37
C ILE A 390 -3.48 3.19 50.54
N ASN A 391 -3.99 2.58 51.60
CA ASN A 391 -4.20 3.25 52.88
C ASN A 391 -3.05 2.86 53.82
N TRP A 392 -2.61 3.83 54.61
CA TRP A 392 -1.55 3.66 55.59
C TRP A 392 -1.87 4.44 56.85
N GLU A 393 -2.02 3.75 57.97
CA GLU A 393 -2.34 4.39 59.24
C GLU A 393 -1.10 4.42 60.14
N ILE A 394 -0.90 5.57 60.78
CA ILE A 394 0.11 5.81 61.81
C ILE A 394 -0.55 6.50 63.01
N ASN A 395 -0.07 6.19 64.21
CA ASN A 395 -0.56 6.78 65.45
C ASN A 395 0.42 7.80 65.97
N LEU A 396 -0.07 9.00 66.23
CA LEU A 396 0.70 10.17 66.62
C LEU A 396 0.20 10.70 67.97
N LYS A 397 1.08 11.31 68.73
CA LYS A 397 0.76 11.99 69.99
C LYS A 397 1.39 13.39 69.98
N PRO A 398 0.60 14.47 70.07
CA PRO A 398 1.13 15.82 70.11
C PRO A 398 1.48 16.25 71.53
N ALA A 399 2.58 16.99 71.67
CA ALA A 399 3.06 17.52 72.94
C ALA A 399 2.57 18.96 73.22
N GLU A 400 2.27 19.73 72.18
CA GLU A 400 1.87 21.13 72.26
C GLU A 400 0.70 21.40 71.31
N ALA A 401 -0.15 22.39 71.65
CA ALA A 401 -1.15 22.91 70.73
C ALA A 401 -0.53 23.90 69.75
N GLY A 402 -1.03 23.91 68.52
CA GLY A 402 -0.55 24.77 67.46
C GLY A 402 -0.98 24.29 66.07
N ASP A 403 -0.64 25.09 65.07
CA ASP A 403 -0.82 24.74 63.66
C ASP A 403 0.49 24.21 63.11
N TYR A 404 0.51 22.92 62.78
CA TYR A 404 1.70 22.22 62.32
C TYR A 404 1.58 21.83 60.84
N ILE A 405 2.71 21.51 60.22
CA ILE A 405 2.75 21.04 58.83
C ILE A 405 3.37 19.64 58.80
N ILE A 406 2.66 18.69 58.19
CA ILE A 406 3.17 17.36 57.87
C ILE A 406 3.75 17.43 56.45
N LYS A 407 5.00 17.00 56.27
CA LYS A 407 5.59 16.87 54.93
C LYS A 407 5.65 15.40 54.53
N ILE A 408 5.16 15.09 53.34
CA ILE A 408 5.23 13.76 52.76
C ILE A 408 6.05 13.85 51.49
N THR A 409 7.17 13.13 51.45
CA THR A 409 8.00 12.95 50.27
C THR A 409 7.67 11.61 49.63
N SER A 410 7.38 11.59 48.33
CA SER A 410 7.22 10.38 47.54
C SER A 410 8.24 10.32 46.42
N LYS A 411 8.94 9.20 46.30
CA LYS A 411 9.92 8.94 45.26
C LYS A 411 9.61 7.61 44.58
N PHE A 412 9.41 7.63 43.27
CA PHE A 412 9.02 6.45 42.48
C PHE A 412 9.60 6.52 41.08
N ASN A 413 9.58 5.41 40.36
CA ASN A 413 9.93 5.36 38.94
C ASN A 413 8.67 5.24 38.09
N ASP A 414 8.69 5.87 36.91
CA ASP A 414 7.73 5.54 35.86
C ASP A 414 8.05 4.17 35.22
N PRO A 415 7.18 3.63 34.35
CA PRO A 415 7.44 2.35 33.70
C PRO A 415 8.68 2.37 32.79
N ASP A 416 9.10 3.55 32.34
CA ASP A 416 10.29 3.79 31.53
C ASP A 416 11.58 3.97 32.40
N GLN A 417 11.48 3.74 33.72
CA GLN A 417 12.55 3.86 34.73
C GLN A 417 13.05 5.27 35.03
N ASN A 418 12.33 6.32 34.61
CA ASN A 418 12.63 7.69 35.03
C ASN A 418 12.18 7.91 36.47
N THR A 419 13.06 8.45 37.31
CA THR A 419 12.74 8.75 38.71
C THR A 419 11.97 10.07 38.85
N ILE A 420 10.87 10.02 39.59
CA ILE A 420 10.01 11.15 39.94
C ILE A 420 10.05 11.32 41.46
N GLU A 421 10.19 12.56 41.92
CA GLU A 421 10.18 12.92 43.33
C GLU A 421 9.21 14.08 43.56
N GLU A 422 8.28 13.90 44.50
CA GLU A 422 7.27 14.88 44.86
C GLU A 422 7.28 15.11 46.36
N VAL A 423 7.05 16.36 46.79
CA VAL A 423 6.88 16.73 48.19
C VAL A 423 5.52 17.42 48.33
N LYS A 424 4.68 16.91 49.24
CA LYS A 424 3.39 17.51 49.58
C LYS A 424 3.38 17.91 51.04
N GLU A 425 2.81 19.07 51.31
CA GLU A 425 2.69 19.64 52.65
C GLU A 425 1.21 19.71 53.05
N PHE A 426 0.90 19.27 54.27
CA PHE A 426 -0.46 19.22 54.78
C PHE A 426 -0.56 19.92 56.14
N PRO A 427 -1.49 20.86 56.33
CA PRO A 427 -1.72 21.48 57.63
C PRO A 427 -2.36 20.48 58.60
N LEU A 428 -1.91 20.51 59.85
CA LEU A 428 -2.44 19.73 60.97
C LEU A 428 -2.65 20.67 62.18
N PRO A 429 -3.88 21.18 62.38
CA PRO A 429 -4.21 21.97 63.56
C PRO A 429 -4.42 21.05 64.78
N ILE A 430 -3.78 21.38 65.90
CA ILE A 430 -3.88 20.64 67.17
C ILE A 430 -4.56 21.50 68.21
N LYS A 431 -5.65 20.99 68.77
CA LYS A 431 -6.49 21.71 69.74
C LYS A 431 -6.15 21.30 71.17
N LEU A 432 -6.35 22.25 72.09
CA LEU A 432 -6.29 22.05 73.54
C LEU A 432 -7.26 20.96 74.00
#